data_AF-A0A928CLK5-F1
#
_entry.id   AF-A0A928CLK5-F1
#
_cell.length_a   1.000
_cell.length_b   1.000
_cell.length_c   1.000
_cell.angle_alpha   90.00
_cell.angle_beta   90.00
_cell.angle_gamma   90.00
#
_symmetry.space_group_name_H-M   'P 1'
#
loop_
_entity.id
_entity.type
_entity.pdbx_description
1 polymer ?
#
loop_
_entity_poly.entity_id
_entity_poly.type
_entity_poly.pdbx_seq_one_letter_code
_entity_poly.pdbx_strand_id
1 'polypeptide(L)'
;MKLYVTIDFYDEMTAAVWTPARLKKYFTLLHSNGIERIYWIDQLEIMKYSIRRKTSENIKATLKNFDNKIAEKAIEFAHELGMEIFVLIKPYEMGIQVPEVSQDVPEDLPYVPVVGCQLGSVTKFGIEHPEVMLQRIPAPPHGDAESLTLNFSAPLSTDVTVKFFCSKQNSNYQLAESKIVPQGASNVSFKLPAGETFFILQIEDAVCGNIYKNIVTLYDKNGCQVPGSLAIQPLRYYKPTAYHLDHQGNVENILESGMLFDYFPGIPSGLYNSDMPPCCFFDFNTASHHALGVSLELNDRIHGFPNPENEVFQQFIQDWVTEDMQMGFDGLDLRISSHSSPLFWSDYGTGEAVRTARGNAHTELLRKVSGIVRNAGRIMSVHIEDFMLDSDAKYPCPMEIFWDYKRWIQEKLADEVTAKYIVTDGFTNANFAMLRSCKAAGIPVNVCPFIHVMDTPQSFSAWSREAGVEAFNIYEAATVWQPEADGDGFYEINPSHVDKIRRVKLL
;
A
#
# COMPACT_ATOMS: atom_id res chain seq x y z
N MET A 1 -19.91 -21.46 -2.48
CA MET A 1 -19.78 -20.01 -2.79
C MET A 1 -18.99 -19.84 -4.07
N LYS A 2 -19.12 -18.70 -4.76
CA LYS A 2 -18.30 -18.40 -5.95
C LYS A 2 -16.85 -18.17 -5.52
N LEU A 3 -15.90 -18.47 -6.41
CA LEU A 3 -14.48 -18.19 -6.20
C LEU A 3 -13.99 -17.23 -7.27
N TYR A 4 -13.36 -16.16 -6.83
CA TYR A 4 -12.74 -15.12 -7.62
C TYR A 4 -11.25 -15.06 -7.27
N VAL A 5 -10.46 -14.42 -8.12
CA VAL A 5 -9.03 -14.24 -7.89
C VAL A 5 -8.57 -12.86 -8.33
N THR A 6 -7.70 -12.22 -7.55
CA THR A 6 -6.99 -11.02 -7.98
C THR A 6 -5.63 -11.41 -8.57
N ILE A 7 -5.33 -10.91 -9.76
CA ILE A 7 -4.03 -11.09 -10.41
C ILE A 7 -3.31 -9.74 -10.40
N ASP A 8 -2.23 -9.65 -9.61
CA ASP A 8 -1.25 -8.57 -9.74
C ASP A 8 -0.24 -8.96 -10.83
N PHE A 9 -0.55 -8.65 -12.09
CA PHE A 9 0.22 -9.18 -13.20
C PHE A 9 1.62 -8.56 -13.30
N TYR A 10 1.84 -7.39 -12.68
CA TYR A 10 3.19 -6.83 -12.57
C TYR A 10 4.09 -7.79 -11.78
N ASP A 11 3.64 -8.27 -10.63
CA ASP A 11 4.38 -9.23 -9.80
C ASP A 11 4.63 -10.54 -10.56
N GLU A 12 3.62 -11.05 -11.28
CA GLU A 12 3.75 -12.24 -12.13
C GLU A 12 4.85 -12.07 -13.21
N MET A 13 4.93 -10.90 -13.84
CA MET A 13 5.96 -10.58 -14.82
C MET A 13 7.34 -10.36 -14.19
N THR A 14 7.40 -9.94 -12.93
CA THR A 14 8.70 -9.85 -12.25
C THR A 14 9.29 -11.25 -12.05
N ALA A 15 8.45 -12.24 -11.76
CA ALA A 15 8.86 -13.61 -11.47
C ALA A 15 9.26 -14.40 -12.74
N ALA A 16 8.60 -14.17 -13.88
CA ALA A 16 8.88 -14.93 -15.10
C ALA A 16 8.54 -14.17 -16.39
N VAL A 17 9.08 -14.64 -17.53
CA VAL A 17 8.66 -14.18 -18.85
C VAL A 17 7.32 -14.82 -19.23
N TRP A 18 6.36 -14.02 -19.66
CA TRP A 18 5.05 -14.51 -20.08
C TRP A 18 4.89 -14.49 -21.60
N THR A 19 4.15 -15.46 -22.11
CA THR A 19 3.71 -15.58 -23.50
C THR A 19 2.18 -15.73 -23.54
N PRO A 20 1.52 -15.47 -24.67
CA PRO A 20 0.09 -15.76 -24.80
C PRO A 20 -0.28 -17.20 -24.46
N ALA A 21 0.56 -18.18 -24.84
CA ALA A 21 0.33 -19.59 -24.53
C ALA A 21 0.39 -19.88 -23.01
N ARG A 22 1.36 -19.29 -22.31
CA ARG A 22 1.50 -19.40 -20.86
C ARG A 22 0.32 -18.74 -20.13
N LEU A 23 -0.09 -17.54 -20.54
CA LEU A 23 -1.26 -16.86 -19.97
C LEU A 23 -2.55 -17.67 -20.16
N LYS A 24 -2.77 -18.24 -21.35
CA LYS A 24 -3.93 -19.11 -21.61
C LYS A 24 -3.92 -20.37 -20.74
N LYS A 25 -2.76 -21.00 -20.55
CA LYS A 25 -2.60 -22.12 -19.61
C LYS A 25 -2.90 -21.70 -18.18
N TYR A 26 -2.48 -20.50 -17.78
CA TYR A 26 -2.78 -19.97 -16.45
C TYR A 26 -4.28 -19.81 -16.23
N PHE A 27 -5.00 -19.20 -17.18
CA PHE A 27 -6.43 -19.01 -17.04
C PHE A 27 -7.18 -20.35 -17.09
N THR A 28 -6.69 -21.31 -17.89
CA THR A 28 -7.21 -22.68 -17.89
C THR A 28 -7.02 -23.34 -16.52
N LEU A 29 -5.86 -23.16 -15.89
CA LEU A 29 -5.60 -23.63 -14.54
C LEU A 29 -6.59 -23.01 -13.55
N LEU A 30 -6.72 -21.67 -13.54
CA LEU A 30 -7.65 -20.97 -12.65
C LEU A 30 -9.11 -21.45 -12.84
N HIS A 31 -9.58 -21.53 -14.09
CA HIS A 31 -10.91 -22.03 -14.41
C HIS A 31 -11.11 -23.48 -13.95
N SER A 32 -10.13 -24.37 -14.17
CA SER A 32 -10.20 -25.76 -13.71
C SER A 32 -10.24 -25.90 -12.17
N ASN A 33 -9.76 -24.87 -11.47
CA ASN A 33 -9.83 -24.72 -10.01
C ASN A 33 -11.15 -24.11 -9.51
N GLY A 34 -12.10 -23.87 -10.42
CA GLY A 34 -13.42 -23.34 -10.09
C GLY A 34 -13.47 -21.83 -9.91
N ILE A 35 -12.43 -21.11 -10.33
CA ILE A 35 -12.45 -19.64 -10.39
C ILE A 35 -13.39 -19.20 -11.50
N GLU A 36 -14.28 -18.26 -11.18
CA GLU A 36 -15.32 -17.74 -12.09
C GLU A 36 -15.05 -16.29 -12.53
N ARG A 37 -14.29 -15.53 -11.75
CA ARG A 37 -13.91 -14.13 -12.06
C ARG A 37 -12.46 -13.84 -11.74
N ILE A 38 -11.86 -13.01 -12.58
CA ILE A 38 -10.53 -12.42 -12.39
C ILE A 38 -10.68 -10.92 -12.09
N TYR A 39 -10.04 -10.43 -11.03
CA TYR A 39 -9.75 -9.02 -10.83
C TYR A 39 -8.33 -8.76 -11.31
N TRP A 40 -8.21 -8.21 -12.51
CA TRP A 40 -6.95 -7.89 -13.16
C TRP A 40 -6.46 -6.54 -12.68
N ILE A 41 -5.41 -6.49 -11.86
CA ILE A 41 -4.85 -5.19 -11.44
C ILE A 41 -4.21 -4.55 -12.67
N ASP A 42 -4.83 -3.47 -13.15
CA ASP A 42 -4.21 -2.70 -14.22
C ASP A 42 -3.13 -1.80 -13.63
N GLN A 43 -1.89 -2.18 -13.94
CA GLN A 43 -0.71 -1.42 -13.58
C GLN A 43 0.00 -0.88 -14.83
N LEU A 44 -0.65 -0.82 -16.00
CA LEU A 44 0.04 -0.58 -17.28
C LEU A 44 0.99 0.62 -17.27
N GLU A 45 0.64 1.71 -16.60
CA GLU A 45 1.56 2.83 -16.39
C GLU A 45 2.74 2.44 -15.48
N ILE A 46 2.49 1.88 -14.30
CA ILE A 46 3.53 1.42 -13.38
C ILE A 46 4.48 0.39 -14.04
N MET A 47 3.92 -0.54 -14.83
CA MET A 47 4.67 -1.58 -15.55
C MET A 47 5.64 -0.99 -16.58
N LYS A 48 5.27 0.12 -17.25
CA LYS A 48 6.11 0.80 -18.26
C LYS A 48 7.26 1.60 -17.64
N TYR A 49 7.10 2.06 -16.40
CA TYR A 49 8.04 3.00 -15.75
C TYR A 49 8.72 2.44 -14.49
N SER A 50 8.65 1.12 -14.27
CA SER A 50 9.29 0.44 -13.14
C SER A 50 10.84 0.44 -13.23
N ILE A 51 11.53 0.89 -12.19
CA ILE A 51 12.97 1.18 -12.21
C ILE A 51 13.95 0.04 -11.90
N ARG A 52 13.55 -1.22 -11.73
CA ARG A 52 14.50 -2.30 -11.37
C ARG A 52 15.07 -3.03 -12.59
N ARG A 53 16.40 -3.08 -12.79
CA ARG A 53 17.07 -3.69 -13.97
C ARG A 53 16.65 -5.12 -14.32
N LYS A 54 16.73 -6.09 -13.40
CA LYS A 54 16.34 -7.50 -13.70
C LYS A 54 14.84 -7.66 -13.90
N THR A 55 14.05 -7.02 -13.05
CA THR A 55 12.59 -6.89 -13.22
C THR A 55 12.25 -6.33 -14.60
N SER A 56 13.06 -5.43 -15.12
CA SER A 56 12.86 -4.85 -16.44
C SER A 56 13.07 -5.84 -17.58
N GLU A 57 13.89 -6.89 -17.46
CA GLU A 57 14.13 -7.83 -18.58
C GLU A 57 12.92 -8.76 -18.80
N ASN A 58 12.41 -9.37 -17.73
CA ASN A 58 11.22 -10.23 -17.83
C ASN A 58 9.99 -9.42 -18.30
N ILE A 59 9.82 -8.20 -17.76
CA ILE A 59 8.75 -7.30 -18.17
C ILE A 59 8.91 -6.90 -19.65
N LYS A 60 10.10 -6.47 -20.08
CA LYS A 60 10.36 -6.09 -21.49
C LYS A 60 10.10 -7.27 -22.44
N ALA A 61 10.56 -8.47 -22.09
CA ALA A 61 10.32 -9.68 -22.88
C ALA A 61 8.83 -10.02 -22.93
N THR A 62 8.12 -9.93 -21.81
CA THR A 62 6.68 -10.14 -21.75
C THR A 62 5.93 -9.12 -22.59
N LEU A 63 6.16 -7.82 -22.40
CA LEU A 63 5.52 -6.76 -23.20
C LEU A 63 5.72 -6.98 -24.70
N LYS A 64 6.93 -7.40 -25.10
CA LYS A 64 7.23 -7.76 -26.49
C LYS A 64 6.43 -8.98 -26.96
N ASN A 65 6.30 -10.04 -26.16
CA ASN A 65 5.55 -11.25 -26.53
C ASN A 65 4.05 -11.00 -26.75
N PHE A 66 3.53 -9.89 -26.23
CA PHE A 66 2.13 -9.48 -26.36
C PHE A 66 1.93 -8.25 -27.25
N ASP A 67 2.98 -7.72 -27.89
CA ASP A 67 2.92 -6.45 -28.64
C ASP A 67 2.31 -5.29 -27.84
N ASN A 68 2.56 -5.24 -26.52
CA ASN A 68 1.95 -4.33 -25.55
C ASN A 68 0.43 -4.46 -25.36
N LYS A 69 -0.17 -5.60 -25.76
CA LYS A 69 -1.62 -5.87 -25.71
C LYS A 69 -1.98 -6.99 -24.71
N ILE A 70 -1.31 -7.00 -23.56
CA ILE A 70 -1.48 -8.06 -22.54
C ILE A 70 -2.93 -8.09 -22.04
N ALA A 71 -3.51 -6.94 -21.70
CA ALA A 71 -4.87 -6.85 -21.18
C ALA A 71 -5.92 -7.32 -22.21
N GLU A 72 -5.80 -6.91 -23.48
CA GLU A 72 -6.65 -7.41 -24.58
C GLU A 72 -6.62 -8.95 -24.65
N LYS A 73 -5.44 -9.56 -24.50
CA LYS A 73 -5.28 -11.02 -24.50
C LYS A 73 -5.79 -11.69 -23.23
N ALA A 74 -5.66 -11.06 -22.08
CA ALA A 74 -6.28 -11.53 -20.85
C ALA A 74 -7.81 -11.58 -21.00
N ILE A 75 -8.42 -10.52 -21.54
CA ILE A 75 -9.86 -10.46 -21.79
C ILE A 75 -10.30 -11.57 -22.75
N GLU A 76 -9.63 -11.71 -23.89
CA GLU A 76 -9.89 -12.78 -24.87
C GLU A 76 -9.87 -14.17 -24.21
N PHE A 77 -8.83 -14.49 -23.45
CA PHE A 77 -8.70 -15.81 -22.83
C PHE A 77 -9.68 -16.05 -21.68
N ALA A 78 -10.05 -15.02 -20.91
CA ALA A 78 -11.08 -15.15 -19.88
C ALA A 78 -12.43 -15.47 -20.53
N HIS A 79 -12.81 -14.73 -21.58
CA HIS A 79 -14.07 -14.92 -22.30
C HIS A 79 -14.14 -16.26 -23.03
N GLU A 80 -13.04 -16.74 -23.61
CA GLU A 80 -12.95 -18.09 -24.19
C GLU A 80 -13.29 -19.21 -23.19
N LEU A 81 -13.00 -18.98 -21.90
CA LEU A 81 -13.27 -19.91 -20.80
C LEU A 81 -14.60 -19.63 -20.09
N GLY A 82 -15.35 -18.60 -20.51
CA GLY A 82 -16.59 -18.19 -19.86
C GLY A 82 -16.39 -17.57 -18.47
N MET A 83 -15.19 -17.04 -18.19
CA MET A 83 -14.89 -16.31 -16.96
C MET A 83 -15.20 -14.82 -17.12
N GLU A 84 -15.59 -14.17 -16.02
CA GLU A 84 -15.64 -12.72 -15.95
C GLU A 84 -14.24 -12.15 -15.71
N ILE A 85 -13.93 -10.99 -16.30
CA ILE A 85 -12.70 -10.27 -16.01
C ILE A 85 -13.00 -8.80 -15.72
N PHE A 86 -12.67 -8.39 -14.51
CA PHE A 86 -12.81 -7.02 -14.04
C PHE A 86 -11.44 -6.38 -14.05
N VAL A 87 -11.36 -5.12 -14.48
CA VAL A 87 -10.18 -4.33 -14.22
C VAL A 87 -10.22 -3.86 -12.76
N LEU A 88 -9.09 -3.95 -12.06
CA LEU A 88 -8.92 -3.41 -10.72
C LEU A 88 -7.98 -2.22 -10.78
N ILE A 89 -8.46 -1.05 -10.40
CA ILE A 89 -7.66 0.18 -10.34
C ILE A 89 -7.44 0.63 -8.89
N LYS A 90 -6.27 1.23 -8.65
CA LYS A 90 -5.91 1.84 -7.37
C LYS A 90 -5.65 3.33 -7.59
N PRO A 91 -6.68 4.20 -7.52
CA PRO A 91 -6.57 5.57 -8.01
C PRO A 91 -5.56 6.41 -7.21
N TYR A 92 -5.20 5.97 -6.00
CA TYR A 92 -4.26 6.66 -5.12
C TYR A 92 -2.86 6.02 -5.08
N GLU A 93 -2.59 5.05 -5.95
CA GLU A 93 -1.29 4.39 -6.04
C GLU A 93 -0.56 4.85 -7.31
N MET A 94 0.01 6.05 -7.25
CA MET A 94 0.74 6.66 -8.38
C MET A 94 2.25 6.56 -8.24
N GLY A 95 2.75 5.94 -7.17
CA GLY A 95 4.16 5.89 -6.84
C GLY A 95 4.43 4.87 -5.75
N ILE A 96 5.53 4.12 -5.89
CA ILE A 96 6.11 3.35 -4.79
C ILE A 96 7.53 3.87 -4.58
N GLN A 97 7.82 4.36 -3.37
CA GLN A 97 9.19 4.70 -2.99
C GLN A 97 10.00 3.42 -2.81
N VAL A 98 11.22 3.45 -3.34
CA VAL A 98 12.20 2.39 -3.15
C VAL A 98 13.49 3.03 -2.63
N PRO A 99 14.20 2.41 -1.67
CA PRO A 99 15.46 2.96 -1.20
C PRO A 99 16.46 3.11 -2.36
N GLU A 100 17.25 4.18 -2.32
CA GLU A 100 18.16 4.59 -3.42
C GLU A 100 19.38 3.67 -3.61
N VAL A 101 19.47 2.56 -2.88
CA VAL A 101 20.70 1.75 -2.80
C VAL A 101 20.59 0.42 -3.53
N SER A 102 20.03 0.45 -4.73
CA SER A 102 20.42 -0.57 -5.71
C SER A 102 21.21 0.11 -6.82
N GLN A 103 22.43 -0.37 -7.06
CA GLN A 103 23.17 -0.11 -8.31
C GLN A 103 22.40 -0.61 -9.57
N ASP A 104 21.17 -1.10 -9.37
CA ASP A 104 20.25 -1.67 -10.34
C ASP A 104 19.20 -0.69 -10.86
N VAL A 105 19.32 0.62 -10.59
CA VAL A 105 18.50 1.65 -11.27
C VAL A 105 19.09 1.88 -12.68
N PRO A 106 18.33 1.66 -13.77
CA PRO A 106 18.72 2.07 -15.11
C PRO A 106 18.87 3.59 -15.19
N GLU A 107 19.95 4.07 -15.79
CA GLU A 107 20.20 5.52 -15.98
C GLU A 107 19.16 6.21 -16.88
N ASP A 108 18.39 5.43 -17.64
CA ASP A 108 17.45 5.88 -18.68
C ASP A 108 16.00 5.98 -18.21
N LEU A 109 15.68 5.64 -16.96
CA LEU A 109 14.31 5.73 -16.45
C LEU A 109 14.07 7.04 -15.70
N PRO A 110 12.91 7.70 -15.91
CA PRO A 110 12.57 8.91 -15.19
C PRO A 110 12.34 8.57 -13.72
N TYR A 111 13.13 9.18 -12.83
CA TYR A 111 12.96 9.09 -11.38
C TYR A 111 12.47 10.42 -10.83
N VAL A 112 11.70 10.35 -9.75
CA VAL A 112 11.31 11.55 -8.98
C VAL A 112 12.15 11.54 -7.70
N PRO A 113 13.03 12.54 -7.51
CA PRO A 113 13.80 12.65 -6.27
C PRO A 113 12.84 12.93 -5.12
N VAL A 114 13.02 12.20 -4.03
CA VAL A 114 12.31 12.39 -2.76
C VAL A 114 13.35 12.41 -1.64
N VAL A 115 13.00 12.94 -0.47
CA VAL A 115 13.95 13.06 0.63
C VAL A 115 14.57 11.72 0.97
N GLY A 116 15.89 11.64 0.80
CA GLY A 116 16.69 10.44 1.07
C GLY A 116 16.49 9.28 0.10
N CYS A 117 15.62 9.35 -0.91
CA CYS A 117 15.54 8.28 -1.90
C CYS A 117 15.00 8.71 -3.27
N GLN A 118 14.59 7.73 -4.08
CA GLN A 118 13.97 7.93 -5.38
C GLN A 118 12.66 7.15 -5.47
N LEU A 119 11.64 7.70 -6.12
CA LEU A 119 10.47 6.92 -6.49
C LEU A 119 10.80 5.95 -7.62
N GLY A 120 10.51 4.67 -7.41
CA GLY A 120 10.89 3.61 -8.35
C GLY A 120 9.76 2.93 -9.12
N SER A 121 8.52 3.14 -8.71
CA SER A 121 7.36 2.66 -9.45
C SER A 121 6.34 3.79 -9.52
N VAL A 122 6.69 4.87 -10.21
CA VAL A 122 5.84 6.06 -10.39
C VAL A 122 5.11 5.99 -11.72
N THR A 123 3.82 6.35 -11.71
CA THR A 123 3.04 6.45 -12.94
C THR A 123 3.54 7.62 -13.77
N LYS A 124 3.33 7.55 -15.09
CA LYS A 124 3.66 8.67 -15.98
C LYS A 124 2.94 9.94 -15.54
N PHE A 125 1.67 9.80 -15.19
CA PHE A 125 0.87 10.89 -14.62
C PHE A 125 1.53 11.50 -13.38
N GLY A 126 2.06 10.69 -12.46
CA GLY A 126 2.75 11.17 -11.26
C GLY A 126 4.01 12.00 -11.56
N ILE A 127 4.70 11.69 -12.66
CA ILE A 127 5.88 12.42 -13.12
C ILE A 127 5.49 13.72 -13.84
N GLU A 128 4.49 13.66 -14.71
CA GLU A 128 4.07 14.79 -15.56
C GLU A 128 3.21 15.82 -14.81
N HIS A 129 2.54 15.40 -13.74
CA HIS A 129 1.62 16.22 -12.95
C HIS A 129 1.99 16.28 -11.46
N PRO A 130 3.22 16.68 -11.10
CA PRO A 130 3.61 16.73 -9.70
C PRO A 130 2.73 17.73 -8.92
N GLU A 131 2.22 18.80 -9.54
CA GLU A 131 1.31 19.80 -8.96
C GLU A 131 -0.04 19.23 -8.50
N VAL A 132 -0.42 18.06 -9.01
CA VAL A 132 -1.66 17.37 -8.66
C VAL A 132 -1.50 16.53 -7.38
N MET A 133 -0.26 16.21 -6.99
CA MET A 133 0.02 15.47 -5.75
C MET A 133 -0.38 16.26 -4.51
N LEU A 134 -0.69 15.56 -3.43
CA LEU A 134 -1.05 16.20 -2.17
C LEU A 134 0.16 16.98 -1.61
N GLN A 135 0.00 18.30 -1.48
CA GLN A 135 1.05 19.23 -1.07
C GLN A 135 1.18 19.29 0.46
N ARG A 136 2.42 19.39 0.94
CA ARG A 136 2.73 19.61 2.36
C ARG A 136 2.28 21.03 2.74
N ILE A 137 1.75 21.18 3.95
CA ILE A 137 1.49 22.49 4.54
C ILE A 137 2.85 23.21 4.67
N PRO A 138 2.99 24.43 4.14
CA PRO A 138 4.23 25.18 4.28
C PRO A 138 4.63 25.33 5.74
N ALA A 139 5.85 24.92 6.08
CA ALA A 139 6.37 25.15 7.41
C ALA A 139 6.53 26.67 7.66
N PRO A 140 6.26 27.14 8.88
CA PRO A 140 6.54 28.53 9.24
C PRO A 140 8.05 28.81 9.10
N PRO A 141 8.47 30.07 8.86
CA PRO A 141 9.88 30.42 8.83
C PRO A 141 10.60 29.96 10.09
N HIS A 142 11.74 29.28 9.91
CA HIS A 142 12.54 28.71 10.99
C HIS A 142 14.03 28.97 10.72
N GLY A 143 14.84 28.93 11.78
CA GLY A 143 16.30 28.91 11.65
C GLY A 143 16.82 27.55 11.19
N ASP A 144 18.15 27.46 11.03
CA ASP A 144 18.82 26.19 10.82
C ASP A 144 18.75 25.34 12.09
N ALA A 145 18.47 24.04 11.95
CA ALA A 145 18.48 23.14 13.09
C ALA A 145 19.90 23.02 13.67
N GLU A 146 20.04 23.21 14.98
CA GLU A 146 21.30 23.04 15.71
C GLU A 146 21.27 21.85 16.68
N SER A 147 20.09 21.43 17.09
CA SER A 147 19.94 20.30 18.01
C SER A 147 18.71 19.45 17.69
N LEU A 148 18.81 18.19 18.10
CA LEU A 148 17.77 17.19 18.00
C LEU A 148 17.52 16.63 19.38
N THR A 149 16.26 16.51 19.79
CA THR A 149 15.85 15.86 21.03
C THR A 149 14.96 14.67 20.72
N LEU A 150 15.34 13.50 21.21
CA LEU A 150 14.47 12.32 21.26
C LEU A 150 13.68 12.36 22.56
N ASN A 151 12.36 12.34 22.47
CA ASN A 151 11.46 12.32 23.63
C ASN A 151 10.89 10.93 23.84
N PHE A 152 10.85 10.50 25.10
CA PHE A 152 10.20 9.28 25.52
C PHE A 152 8.78 9.56 25.98
N SER A 153 7.81 8.73 25.60
CA SER A 153 6.41 8.94 26.03
C SER A 153 6.15 8.54 27.49
N ALA A 154 7.05 7.73 28.05
CA ALA A 154 7.17 7.51 29.48
C ALA A 154 8.65 7.60 29.88
N PRO A 155 8.97 7.98 31.14
CA PRO A 155 10.33 7.89 31.65
C PRO A 155 10.91 6.49 31.46
N LEU A 156 12.20 6.41 31.10
CA LEU A 156 12.88 5.13 30.88
C LEU A 156 12.84 4.24 32.14
N SER A 157 12.56 2.95 31.94
CA SER A 157 12.52 1.96 33.03
C SER A 157 13.90 1.44 33.44
N THR A 158 14.88 1.57 32.56
CA THR A 158 16.28 1.16 32.72
C THR A 158 17.23 2.18 32.11
N ASP A 159 18.52 2.08 32.41
CA ASP A 159 19.54 2.81 31.65
C ASP A 159 19.59 2.26 30.22
N VAL A 160 19.57 3.14 29.22
CA VAL A 160 19.64 2.76 27.80
C VAL A 160 20.80 3.46 27.12
N THR A 161 21.43 2.80 26.16
CA THR A 161 22.43 3.45 25.31
C THR A 161 21.75 3.94 24.03
N VAL A 162 21.82 5.24 23.78
CA VAL A 162 21.33 5.85 22.54
C VAL A 162 22.53 6.21 21.67
N LYS A 163 22.62 5.55 20.51
CA LYS A 163 23.62 5.85 19.47
C LYS A 163 23.02 6.83 18.47
N PHE A 164 23.77 7.88 18.15
CA PHE A 164 23.38 8.92 17.21
C PHE A 164 24.34 8.93 16.03
N PHE A 165 23.81 8.62 14.85
CA PHE A 165 24.56 8.57 13.60
C PHE A 165 24.14 9.72 12.68
N CYS A 166 25.05 10.16 11.79
CA CYS A 166 24.79 11.22 10.81
C CYS A 166 25.28 10.85 9.41
N SER A 167 24.66 11.43 8.38
CA SER A 167 25.03 11.33 6.98
C SER A 167 24.57 12.56 6.18
N LYS A 168 25.30 12.88 5.11
CA LYS A 168 24.92 13.89 4.11
C LYS A 168 24.07 13.33 2.98
N GLN A 169 24.09 12.02 2.76
CA GLN A 169 23.57 11.37 1.54
C GLN A 169 22.59 10.24 1.86
N ASN A 170 22.03 10.21 3.06
CA ASN A 170 21.21 9.11 3.56
C ASN A 170 21.84 7.72 3.32
N SER A 171 23.15 7.61 3.49
CA SER A 171 23.93 6.38 3.33
C SER A 171 25.27 6.53 4.02
N ASN A 172 25.97 5.42 4.27
CA ASN A 172 27.28 5.41 4.93
C ASN A 172 27.33 6.21 6.25
N TYR A 173 26.28 6.09 7.06
CA TYR A 173 26.11 6.78 8.32
C TYR A 173 27.30 6.56 9.26
N GLN A 174 27.79 7.64 9.86
CA GLN A 174 28.90 7.64 10.80
C GLN A 174 28.39 7.88 12.21
N LEU A 175 28.96 7.18 13.20
CA LEU A 175 28.63 7.42 14.60
C LEU A 175 29.13 8.81 15.02
N ALA A 176 28.21 9.71 15.33
CA ALA A 176 28.51 11.06 15.79
C ALA A 176 28.65 11.12 17.32
N GLU A 177 27.75 10.47 18.05
CA GLU A 177 27.74 10.47 19.51
C GLU A 177 27.07 9.20 20.07
N SER A 178 27.45 8.78 21.28
CA SER A 178 26.79 7.71 22.04
C SER A 178 26.59 8.16 23.48
N LYS A 179 25.37 8.05 24.00
CA LYS A 179 24.99 8.46 25.36
C LYS A 179 24.37 7.32 26.13
N ILE A 180 24.79 7.14 27.37
CA ILE A 180 24.03 6.39 28.36
C ILE A 180 22.98 7.34 28.93
N VAL A 181 21.71 7.04 28.70
CA VAL A 181 20.57 7.79 29.19
C VAL A 181 20.03 7.07 30.41
N PRO A 182 20.06 7.70 31.60
CA PRO A 182 19.74 7.02 32.84
C PRO A 182 18.25 6.68 32.96
N GLN A 183 17.96 5.65 33.74
CA GLN A 183 16.62 5.33 34.22
C GLN A 183 15.92 6.59 34.74
N GLY A 184 14.65 6.76 34.37
CA GLY A 184 13.83 7.90 34.74
C GLY A 184 13.97 9.14 33.85
N ALA A 185 14.90 9.15 32.89
CA ALA A 185 14.96 10.23 31.89
C ALA A 185 13.74 10.18 30.95
N SER A 186 13.25 11.35 30.57
CA SER A 186 12.12 11.53 29.63
C SER A 186 12.55 11.98 28.24
N ASN A 187 13.83 12.30 28.04
CA ASN A 187 14.39 12.68 26.75
C ASN A 187 15.92 12.57 26.74
N VAL A 188 16.50 12.70 25.54
CA VAL A 188 17.93 12.89 25.33
C VAL A 188 18.14 13.82 24.13
N SER A 189 19.07 14.77 24.25
CA SER A 189 19.36 15.75 23.20
C SER A 189 20.76 15.58 22.61
N PHE A 190 20.92 15.87 21.33
CA PHE A 190 22.15 15.80 20.56
C PHE A 190 22.37 17.14 19.83
N LYS A 191 23.63 17.56 19.71
CA LYS A 191 23.99 18.67 18.83
C LYS A 191 24.15 18.13 17.42
N LEU A 192 23.56 18.80 16.44
CA LEU A 192 23.66 18.40 15.04
C LEU A 192 25.06 18.76 14.50
N PRO A 193 25.79 17.80 13.89
CA PRO A 193 27.04 18.09 13.20
C PRO A 193 26.80 19.00 11.98
N ALA A 194 27.67 19.99 11.78
CA ALA A 194 27.50 20.98 10.72
C ALA A 194 27.58 20.35 9.32
N GLY A 195 26.59 20.64 8.48
CA GLY A 195 26.53 20.19 7.08
C GLY A 195 26.07 18.73 6.90
N GLU A 196 25.60 18.08 7.96
CA GLU A 196 24.90 16.80 7.90
C GLU A 196 23.39 17.03 7.80
N THR A 197 22.69 16.16 7.07
CA THR A 197 21.26 16.33 6.75
C THR A 197 20.40 15.21 7.30
N PHE A 198 20.95 13.99 7.34
CA PHE A 198 20.25 12.77 7.72
C PHE A 198 20.85 12.20 9.00
N PHE A 199 20.00 11.68 9.86
CA PHE A 199 20.38 11.16 11.16
C PHE A 199 19.66 9.85 11.47
N ILE A 200 20.32 9.00 12.26
CA ILE A 200 19.71 7.80 12.82
C ILE A 200 19.90 7.81 14.34
N LEU A 201 18.80 7.58 15.05
CA LEU A 201 18.78 7.28 16.47
C LEU A 201 18.60 5.77 16.63
N GLN A 202 19.53 5.10 17.29
CA GLN A 202 19.45 3.67 17.55
C GLN A 202 19.43 3.40 19.05
N ILE A 203 18.45 2.62 19.51
CA ILE A 203 18.21 2.32 20.93
C ILE A 203 17.88 0.86 21.12
N GLU A 204 18.81 0.10 21.67
CA GLU A 204 18.60 -1.31 21.98
C GLU A 204 17.81 -1.47 23.29
N ASP A 205 16.83 -2.38 23.31
CA ASP A 205 16.13 -2.86 24.52
C ASP A 205 15.39 -1.79 25.34
N ALA A 206 14.76 -0.82 24.67
CA ALA A 206 13.98 0.23 25.33
C ALA A 206 12.48 -0.01 25.16
N VAL A 207 11.84 -0.63 26.16
CA VAL A 207 10.37 -0.69 26.25
C VAL A 207 9.84 0.71 26.62
N CYS A 208 9.76 1.61 25.64
CA CYS A 208 9.45 3.02 25.87
C CYS A 208 8.26 3.57 25.07
N GLY A 209 7.67 2.79 24.16
CA GLY A 209 6.44 3.07 23.39
C GLY A 209 6.18 4.56 23.14
N ASN A 210 6.69 5.12 22.04
CA ASN A 210 6.80 6.58 21.84
C ASN A 210 5.75 7.15 20.88
N ILE A 211 5.04 8.22 21.24
CA ILE A 211 4.08 8.88 20.33
C ILE A 211 4.84 9.55 19.17
N TYR A 212 4.57 9.15 17.92
CA TYR A 212 5.22 9.68 16.71
C TYR A 212 5.20 11.21 16.62
N LYS A 213 4.10 11.86 17.00
CA LYS A 213 3.97 13.33 16.93
C LYS A 213 5.02 14.07 17.77
N ASN A 214 5.54 13.43 18.83
CA ASN A 214 6.47 14.06 19.76
C ASN A 214 7.80 13.30 19.89
N ILE A 215 8.01 12.20 19.16
CA ILE A 215 9.17 11.33 19.36
C ILE A 215 10.49 12.07 19.12
N VAL A 216 10.52 12.98 18.15
CA VAL A 216 11.69 13.82 17.87
C VAL A 216 11.28 15.27 17.78
N THR A 217 12.12 16.16 18.29
CA THR A 217 11.99 17.60 18.11
C THR A 217 13.33 18.19 17.70
N LEU A 218 13.34 18.96 16.61
CA LEU A 218 14.50 19.72 16.15
C LEU A 218 14.38 21.16 16.65
N TYR A 219 15.50 21.75 17.04
CA TYR A 219 15.54 23.15 17.49
C TYR A 219 16.66 23.93 16.81
N ASP A 220 16.40 25.20 16.51
CA ASP A 220 17.41 26.17 16.07
C ASP A 220 18.23 26.72 17.25
N LYS A 221 19.18 27.61 16.94
CA LYS A 221 20.06 28.27 17.92
C LYS A 221 19.34 29.10 18.99
N ASN A 222 18.11 29.54 18.69
CA ASN A 222 17.29 30.34 19.59
C ASN A 222 16.31 29.45 20.39
N GLY A 223 16.34 28.13 20.19
CA GLY A 223 15.41 27.19 20.81
C GLY A 223 14.04 27.14 20.13
N CYS A 224 13.88 27.71 18.92
CA CYS A 224 12.66 27.59 18.13
C CYS A 224 12.61 26.22 17.45
N GLN A 225 11.43 25.63 17.35
CA GLN A 225 11.26 24.35 16.67
C GLN A 225 11.50 24.47 15.16
N VAL A 226 12.17 23.46 14.60
CA VAL A 226 12.45 23.32 13.17
C VAL A 226 11.70 22.08 12.66
N PRO A 227 11.08 22.12 11.46
CA PRO A 227 10.47 20.94 10.88
C PRO A 227 11.55 19.92 10.45
N GLY A 228 11.16 18.65 10.43
CA GLY A 228 11.98 17.56 9.87
C GLY A 228 11.10 16.38 9.50
N SER A 229 11.61 15.51 8.63
CA SER A 229 10.91 14.28 8.24
C SER A 229 11.43 13.11 9.07
N LEU A 230 10.52 12.21 9.46
CA LEU A 230 10.92 10.95 10.09
C LEU A 230 10.94 9.83 9.06
N ALA A 231 11.85 8.90 9.28
CA ALA A 231 11.93 7.66 8.54
C ALA A 231 11.84 6.47 9.47
N ILE A 232 11.12 5.47 9.02
CA ILE A 232 11.20 4.12 9.57
C ILE A 232 11.72 3.22 8.46
N GLN A 233 12.60 2.29 8.82
CA GLN A 233 12.96 1.25 7.89
C GLN A 233 11.96 0.11 8.03
N PRO A 234 11.34 -0.36 6.93
CA PRO A 234 10.51 -1.56 7.01
C PRO A 234 11.34 -2.73 7.53
N LEU A 235 10.73 -3.60 8.34
CA LEU A 235 11.34 -4.86 8.82
C LEU A 235 11.76 -5.80 7.71
N ARG A 236 11.32 -5.54 6.48
CA ARG A 236 11.47 -6.43 5.34
C ARG A 236 11.78 -5.59 4.12
N TYR A 237 12.93 -5.83 3.49
CA TYR A 237 13.12 -5.46 2.10
C TYR A 237 12.41 -6.52 1.24
N TYR A 238 11.68 -6.10 0.20
CA TYR A 238 11.29 -7.02 -0.86
C TYR A 238 12.55 -7.39 -1.64
N LYS A 239 13.18 -8.51 -1.25
CA LYS A 239 14.08 -9.23 -2.15
C LYS A 239 13.19 -10.11 -3.02
N PRO A 240 13.08 -9.86 -4.33
CA PRO A 240 12.44 -10.80 -5.22
C PRO A 240 13.27 -12.09 -5.15
N THR A 241 12.76 -13.10 -4.46
CA THR A 241 13.27 -14.46 -4.60
C THR A 241 12.52 -15.11 -5.78
N ALA A 242 12.73 -16.40 -6.00
CA ALA A 242 11.84 -17.17 -6.88
C ALA A 242 10.36 -17.18 -6.41
N TYR A 243 10.09 -16.67 -5.21
CA TYR A 243 8.76 -16.57 -4.60
C TYR A 243 8.42 -15.09 -4.35
N HIS A 244 7.28 -14.62 -4.88
CA HIS A 244 6.91 -13.20 -4.82
C HIS A 244 6.61 -12.67 -3.40
N LEU A 245 6.50 -13.56 -2.40
CA LEU A 245 6.32 -13.23 -0.98
C LEU A 245 7.46 -13.62 -0.04
N ASP A 246 8.54 -14.24 -0.52
CA ASP A 246 9.61 -14.64 0.40
C ASP A 246 10.48 -13.42 0.75
N HIS A 247 10.26 -12.89 1.96
CA HIS A 247 10.93 -11.73 2.52
C HIS A 247 12.36 -12.05 2.96
N GLN A 248 13.21 -12.54 2.06
CA GLN A 248 14.59 -12.85 2.40
C GLN A 248 15.50 -11.68 2.11
N GLY A 249 15.46 -10.69 2.97
CA GLY A 249 16.43 -9.61 2.94
C GLY A 249 16.22 -8.71 4.13
N ASN A 250 16.85 -9.06 5.26
CA ASN A 250 17.26 -7.99 6.15
C ASN A 250 18.11 -7.05 5.30
N VAL A 251 17.79 -5.77 5.31
CA VAL A 251 18.79 -4.80 4.91
C VAL A 251 19.94 -5.00 5.89
N GLU A 252 21.01 -5.65 5.43
CA GLU A 252 22.05 -6.20 6.30
C GLU A 252 22.69 -5.10 7.15
N ASN A 253 22.73 -3.87 6.62
CA ASN A 253 23.18 -2.70 7.35
C ASN A 253 22.45 -1.42 6.93
N ILE A 254 21.56 -0.92 7.79
CA ILE A 254 20.81 0.32 7.60
C ILE A 254 21.71 1.54 7.47
N LEU A 255 22.87 1.48 8.13
CA LEU A 255 23.85 2.55 8.14
C LEU A 255 24.51 2.66 6.76
N GLU A 256 24.54 1.60 5.95
CA GLU A 256 25.04 1.64 4.58
C GLU A 256 23.93 2.01 3.59
N SER A 257 22.74 1.44 3.77
CA SER A 257 21.64 1.50 2.79
C SER A 257 20.70 2.70 2.87
N GLY A 258 20.72 3.46 3.97
CA GLY A 258 19.76 4.54 4.15
C GLY A 258 18.37 4.12 4.63
N MET A 259 17.57 5.16 4.85
CA MET A 259 16.22 5.11 5.41
C MET A 259 15.18 5.67 4.42
N LEU A 260 13.89 5.33 4.57
CA LEU A 260 12.79 5.88 3.75
C LEU A 260 12.03 6.97 4.52
N PHE A 261 12.05 8.21 4.03
CA PHE A 261 11.42 9.35 4.70
C PHE A 261 10.02 9.63 4.17
N ASP A 262 9.12 10.08 5.06
CA ASP A 262 7.73 10.40 4.74
C ASP A 262 6.96 9.28 4.03
N TYR A 263 7.33 8.01 4.27
CA TYR A 263 6.81 6.90 3.50
C TYR A 263 6.61 5.61 4.29
N PHE A 264 5.53 4.95 3.89
CA PHE A 264 5.14 3.56 4.13
C PHE A 264 4.60 3.11 2.76
N PRO A 265 4.95 1.92 2.23
CA PRO A 265 4.65 0.66 2.91
C PRO A 265 5.69 -0.46 2.68
N GLY A 266 5.50 -1.54 3.42
CA GLY A 266 6.19 -2.80 3.19
C GLY A 266 5.70 -3.92 4.11
N ILE A 267 4.38 -3.98 4.33
CA ILE A 267 3.57 -4.89 5.19
C ILE A 267 3.13 -4.28 6.52
N PRO A 268 1.83 -4.44 6.90
CA PRO A 268 1.30 -4.00 8.17
C PRO A 268 1.75 -4.93 9.31
N SER A 269 2.20 -4.35 10.41
CA SER A 269 1.95 -4.94 11.72
C SER A 269 1.64 -3.82 12.71
N GLY A 270 0.35 -3.58 12.91
CA GLY A 270 -0.17 -3.04 14.17
C GLY A 270 -0.41 -1.53 14.27
N LEU A 271 -1.19 -0.94 13.37
CA LEU A 271 -2.23 -0.02 13.83
C LEU A 271 -3.58 -0.58 13.40
N TYR A 272 -4.29 -1.07 14.41
CA TYR A 272 -5.76 -1.13 14.61
C TYR A 272 -6.24 -2.47 15.15
N ASN A 273 -6.81 -2.42 16.36
CA ASN A 273 -8.06 -3.07 16.70
C ASN A 273 -9.01 -2.01 17.31
N SER A 274 -10.29 -2.34 17.40
CA SER A 274 -11.44 -1.44 17.33
C SER A 274 -11.85 -0.69 18.63
N ASP A 275 -11.01 -0.60 19.67
CA ASP A 275 -11.44 -0.06 20.98
C ASP A 275 -10.56 1.05 21.61
N MET A 276 -9.64 1.74 20.91
CA MET A 276 -8.72 2.69 21.57
C MET A 276 -8.71 4.17 21.08
N PRO A 277 -8.59 5.14 22.03
CA PRO A 277 -8.33 6.58 21.81
C PRO A 277 -6.79 6.85 21.63
N PRO A 278 -6.18 8.01 22.00
CA PRO A 278 -5.18 8.78 21.24
C PRO A 278 -3.73 8.19 21.14
N CYS A 279 -3.46 7.24 20.24
CA CYS A 279 -2.25 6.38 20.27
C CYS A 279 -1.52 6.18 18.91
N CYS A 280 -0.76 7.16 18.39
CA CYS A 280 0.22 6.88 17.31
C CYS A 280 1.57 6.55 17.94
N PHE A 281 1.86 5.31 18.33
CA PHE A 281 3.13 4.94 18.99
C PHE A 281 4.13 4.22 18.05
N PHE A 282 5.41 4.54 18.20
CA PHE A 282 6.58 3.86 17.66
C PHE A 282 7.28 3.12 18.79
N ASP A 283 7.46 1.82 18.61
CA ASP A 283 8.28 1.01 19.50
C ASP A 283 9.60 0.65 18.79
N PHE A 284 10.72 1.07 19.39
CA PHE A 284 12.06 0.74 18.90
C PHE A 284 12.28 -0.78 18.88
N ASN A 285 11.65 -1.54 19.78
CA ASN A 285 11.80 -2.99 19.82
C ASN A 285 11.14 -3.71 18.63
N THR A 286 10.13 -3.08 18.02
CA THR A 286 9.44 -3.61 16.84
C THR A 286 9.97 -2.99 15.55
N ALA A 287 10.92 -2.07 15.61
CA ALA A 287 11.56 -1.48 14.43
C ALA A 287 12.79 -2.29 14.02
N SER A 288 13.09 -2.34 12.71
CA SER A 288 14.33 -2.93 12.21
C SER A 288 15.53 -2.29 12.90
N HIS A 289 16.45 -3.10 13.41
CA HIS A 289 17.70 -2.64 14.02
C HIS A 289 17.52 -1.64 15.17
N HIS A 290 16.30 -1.54 15.72
CA HIS A 290 15.96 -0.58 16.75
C HIS A 290 16.31 0.87 16.39
N ALA A 291 15.99 1.27 15.15
CA ALA A 291 16.40 2.55 14.59
C ALA A 291 15.23 3.45 14.15
N LEU A 292 15.40 4.76 14.37
CA LEU A 292 14.53 5.82 13.86
C LEU A 292 15.38 6.81 13.05
N GLY A 293 14.95 7.10 11.82
CA GLY A 293 15.62 8.06 10.95
C GLY A 293 15.01 9.45 11.07
N VAL A 294 15.83 10.48 10.92
CA VAL A 294 15.42 11.90 10.94
C VAL A 294 16.15 12.64 9.81
N SER A 295 15.43 13.44 9.04
CA SER A 295 15.99 14.31 7.99
C SER A 295 15.63 15.77 8.24
N LEU A 296 16.56 16.67 7.94
CA LEU A 296 16.29 18.12 7.88
C LEU A 296 15.60 18.53 6.57
N GLU A 297 15.64 17.68 5.56
CA GLU A 297 14.91 17.90 4.32
C GLU A 297 13.45 17.45 4.48
N LEU A 298 12.56 18.12 3.74
CA LEU A 298 11.14 17.84 3.72
C LEU A 298 10.70 17.57 2.29
N ASN A 299 9.92 16.52 2.08
CA ASN A 299 9.18 16.38 0.83
C ASN A 299 8.10 17.45 0.78
N ASP A 300 8.04 18.23 -0.29
CA ASP A 300 7.00 19.26 -0.47
C ASP A 300 5.63 18.67 -0.81
N ARG A 301 5.56 17.37 -1.13
CA ARG A 301 4.35 16.63 -1.48
C ARG A 301 4.46 15.15 -1.10
N ILE A 302 3.35 14.41 -1.14
CA ILE A 302 3.40 12.94 -1.12
C ILE A 302 3.54 12.48 -2.56
N HIS A 303 4.77 12.13 -2.94
CA HIS A 303 5.03 11.68 -4.28
C HIS A 303 4.34 10.32 -4.51
N GLY A 304 3.44 10.27 -5.49
CA GLY A 304 2.63 9.09 -5.76
C GLY A 304 1.26 9.07 -5.07
N PHE A 305 0.84 10.17 -4.45
CA PHE A 305 -0.53 10.31 -3.94
C PHE A 305 -1.20 11.60 -4.45
N PRO A 306 -2.14 11.50 -5.40
CA PRO A 306 -2.83 12.65 -5.95
C PRO A 306 -3.80 13.25 -4.91
N ASN A 307 -4.00 14.56 -4.96
CA ASN A 307 -5.03 15.23 -4.17
C ASN A 307 -6.42 14.83 -4.72
N PRO A 308 -7.31 14.20 -3.91
CA PRO A 308 -8.65 13.80 -4.36
C PRO A 308 -9.49 14.96 -4.91
N GLU A 309 -9.24 16.18 -4.43
CA GLU A 309 -9.97 17.40 -4.81
C GLU A 309 -9.51 17.97 -6.17
N ASN A 310 -8.40 17.48 -6.73
CA ASN A 310 -7.86 18.02 -7.97
C ASN A 310 -8.61 17.48 -9.20
N GLU A 311 -9.13 18.39 -10.03
CA GLU A 311 -9.92 18.04 -11.21
C GLU A 311 -9.12 17.31 -12.30
N VAL A 312 -7.83 17.61 -12.46
CA VAL A 312 -6.96 16.94 -13.45
C VAL A 312 -6.79 15.46 -13.06
N PHE A 313 -6.60 15.18 -11.77
CA PHE A 313 -6.59 13.80 -11.27
C PHE A 313 -7.92 13.09 -11.50
N GLN A 314 -9.04 13.75 -11.16
CA GLN A 314 -10.35 13.14 -11.38
C GLN A 314 -10.62 12.86 -12.86
N GLN A 315 -10.17 13.74 -13.77
CA GLN A 315 -10.29 13.51 -15.20
C GLN A 315 -9.42 12.34 -15.66
N PHE A 316 -8.17 12.27 -15.21
CA PHE A 316 -7.27 11.16 -15.51
C PHE A 316 -7.88 9.79 -15.14
N ILE A 317 -8.48 9.66 -13.95
CA ILE A 317 -9.13 8.41 -13.55
C ILE A 317 -10.36 8.09 -14.41
N GLN A 318 -11.15 9.10 -14.80
CA GLN A 318 -12.29 8.89 -15.71
C GLN A 318 -11.83 8.43 -17.10
N ASP A 319 -10.76 9.01 -17.62
CA ASP A 319 -10.19 8.65 -18.93
C ASP A 319 -9.66 7.21 -18.88
N TRP A 320 -8.91 6.86 -17.84
CA TRP A 320 -8.43 5.49 -17.61
C TRP A 320 -9.58 4.48 -17.59
N VAL A 321 -10.61 4.72 -16.75
CA VAL A 321 -11.78 3.82 -16.69
C VAL A 321 -12.49 3.73 -18.04
N THR A 322 -12.58 4.84 -18.77
CA THR A 322 -13.21 4.85 -20.10
C THR A 322 -12.45 3.95 -21.07
N GLU A 323 -11.12 4.02 -21.09
CA GLU A 323 -10.27 3.16 -21.92
C GLU A 323 -10.44 1.68 -21.56
N ASP A 324 -10.48 1.33 -20.27
CA ASP A 324 -10.68 -0.04 -19.83
C ASP A 324 -12.06 -0.59 -20.23
N MET A 325 -13.12 0.20 -20.06
CA MET A 325 -14.46 -0.21 -20.47
C MET A 325 -14.54 -0.42 -22.00
N GLN A 326 -13.83 0.41 -22.79
CA GLN A 326 -13.73 0.25 -24.24
C GLN A 326 -12.91 -0.99 -24.64
N MET A 327 -11.92 -1.39 -23.83
CA MET A 327 -11.12 -2.58 -24.06
C MET A 327 -11.94 -3.87 -23.93
N GLY A 328 -13.04 -3.83 -23.16
CA GLY A 328 -14.01 -4.92 -23.08
C GLY A 328 -14.03 -5.67 -21.75
N PHE A 329 -13.41 -5.11 -20.70
CA PHE A 329 -13.59 -5.63 -19.33
C PHE A 329 -15.07 -5.71 -18.96
N ASP A 330 -15.43 -6.71 -18.15
CA ASP A 330 -16.81 -6.98 -17.73
C ASP A 330 -17.27 -6.08 -16.58
N GLY A 331 -16.31 -5.51 -15.86
CA GLY A 331 -16.55 -4.61 -14.74
C GLY A 331 -15.28 -3.90 -14.29
N LEU A 332 -15.48 -2.99 -13.35
CA LEU A 332 -14.45 -2.26 -12.65
C LEU A 332 -14.51 -2.61 -11.17
N ASP A 333 -13.37 -2.84 -10.54
CA ASP A 333 -13.22 -2.94 -9.10
C ASP A 333 -12.28 -1.82 -8.61
N LEU A 334 -12.83 -0.86 -7.87
CA LEU A 334 -12.05 0.29 -7.41
C LEU A 334 -11.52 0.04 -5.99
N ARG A 335 -10.20 -0.08 -5.87
CA ARG A 335 -9.51 -0.33 -4.61
C ARG A 335 -8.89 0.95 -4.07
N ILE A 336 -9.20 1.27 -2.82
CA ILE A 336 -8.75 2.52 -2.19
C ILE A 336 -7.39 2.38 -1.49
N SER A 337 -7.08 1.22 -0.87
CA SER A 337 -5.76 1.03 -0.25
C SER A 337 -4.64 1.08 -1.28
N SER A 338 -3.84 2.14 -1.17
CA SER A 338 -2.59 2.37 -1.87
C SER A 338 -1.42 1.80 -1.10
N HIS A 339 -0.33 1.54 -1.82
CA HIS A 339 0.97 1.36 -1.20
C HIS A 339 1.44 2.66 -0.51
N SER A 340 1.24 3.83 -1.09
CA SER A 340 1.63 5.11 -0.47
C SER A 340 0.83 5.42 0.80
N SER A 341 1.47 5.33 1.96
CA SER A 341 0.92 5.79 3.24
C SER A 341 1.99 6.59 4.01
N PRO A 342 2.19 7.88 3.77
CA PRO A 342 3.07 8.69 4.63
C PRO A 342 2.74 8.49 6.11
N LEU A 343 3.79 8.55 6.92
CA LEU A 343 3.69 8.49 8.38
C LEU A 343 2.84 9.65 8.95
N PHE A 344 2.80 10.79 8.25
CA PHE A 344 2.20 12.04 8.72
C PHE A 344 1.26 12.67 7.70
N TRP A 345 0.15 12.02 7.38
CA TRP A 345 -0.91 12.62 6.57
C TRP A 345 -1.35 14.01 7.07
N SER A 346 -1.21 14.28 8.37
CA SER A 346 -1.52 15.57 8.96
C SER A 346 -0.64 16.72 8.45
N ASP A 347 0.61 16.45 8.07
CA ASP A 347 1.52 17.45 7.51
C ASP A 347 1.06 17.91 6.12
N TYR A 348 0.14 17.18 5.51
CA TYR A 348 -0.46 17.45 4.22
C TYR A 348 -1.91 17.92 4.35
N GLY A 349 -2.37 18.21 5.58
CA GLY A 349 -3.76 18.59 5.88
C GLY A 349 -4.42 17.63 6.86
N THR A 350 -4.99 18.18 7.94
CA THR A 350 -5.72 17.42 8.98
C THR A 350 -6.97 18.17 9.44
N GLY A 351 -7.82 17.47 10.17
CA GLY A 351 -9.04 18.01 10.77
C GLY A 351 -10.30 17.62 10.00
N GLU A 352 -11.44 17.80 10.65
CA GLU A 352 -12.74 17.35 10.14
C GLU A 352 -13.08 17.97 8.78
N ALA A 353 -12.78 19.25 8.59
CA ALA A 353 -13.02 19.95 7.32
C ALA A 353 -12.20 19.33 6.17
N VAL A 354 -10.91 19.04 6.39
CA VAL A 354 -10.04 18.44 5.37
C VAL A 354 -10.52 17.04 5.01
N ARG A 355 -10.78 16.20 6.02
CA ARG A 355 -11.27 14.83 5.81
C ARG A 355 -12.60 14.80 5.07
N THR A 356 -13.51 15.71 5.42
CA THR A 356 -14.82 15.85 4.77
C THR A 356 -14.67 16.31 3.32
N ALA A 357 -13.83 17.31 3.05
CA ALA A 357 -13.59 17.82 1.70
C ALA A 357 -13.03 16.72 0.78
N ARG A 358 -11.99 16.01 1.23
CA ARG A 358 -11.42 14.88 0.48
C ARG A 358 -12.40 13.72 0.30
N GLY A 359 -13.15 13.37 1.35
CA GLY A 359 -14.16 12.32 1.31
C GLY A 359 -15.29 12.62 0.32
N ASN A 360 -15.73 13.88 0.28
CA ASN A 360 -16.69 14.35 -0.72
C ASN A 360 -16.11 14.27 -2.13
N ALA A 361 -14.88 14.75 -2.34
CA ALA A 361 -14.25 14.69 -3.65
C ALA A 361 -14.07 13.24 -4.16
N HIS A 362 -13.70 12.30 -3.29
CA HIS A 362 -13.67 10.87 -3.64
C HIS A 362 -15.07 10.34 -3.97
N THR A 363 -16.09 10.71 -3.20
CA THR A 363 -17.48 10.30 -3.47
C THR A 363 -17.98 10.84 -4.82
N GLU A 364 -17.62 12.08 -5.18
CA GLU A 364 -17.89 12.63 -6.51
C GLU A 364 -17.17 11.85 -7.62
N LEU A 365 -15.91 11.47 -7.41
CA LEU A 365 -15.17 10.62 -8.33
C LEU A 365 -15.87 9.26 -8.52
N LEU A 366 -16.28 8.60 -7.42
CA LEU A 366 -17.04 7.35 -7.49
C LEU A 366 -18.32 7.51 -8.30
N ARG A 367 -19.06 8.61 -8.13
CA ARG A 367 -20.29 8.85 -8.90
C ARG A 367 -20.01 8.98 -10.39
N LYS A 368 -18.95 9.70 -10.78
CA LYS A 368 -18.53 9.85 -12.19
C LYS A 368 -18.12 8.50 -12.79
N VAL A 369 -17.22 7.78 -12.11
CA VAL A 369 -16.70 6.47 -12.53
C VAL A 369 -17.83 5.45 -12.65
N SER A 370 -18.72 5.39 -11.66
CA SER A 370 -19.91 4.53 -11.67
C SER A 370 -20.81 4.80 -12.88
N GLY A 371 -20.99 6.07 -13.24
CA GLY A 371 -21.72 6.46 -14.45
C GLY A 371 -21.07 5.94 -15.74
N ILE A 372 -19.74 6.03 -15.86
CA ILE A 372 -18.98 5.52 -17.02
C ILE A 372 -19.17 4.01 -17.17
N VAL A 373 -18.94 3.27 -16.08
CA VAL A 373 -19.04 1.79 -16.05
C VAL A 373 -20.45 1.32 -16.42
N ARG A 374 -21.49 1.94 -15.84
CA ARG A 374 -22.89 1.57 -16.12
C ARG A 374 -23.35 1.97 -17.51
N ASN A 375 -22.89 3.11 -18.04
CA ASN A 375 -23.18 3.50 -19.41
C ASN A 375 -22.56 2.52 -20.43
N ALA A 376 -21.46 1.85 -20.06
CA ALA A 376 -20.88 0.74 -20.82
C ALA A 376 -21.61 -0.61 -20.62
N GLY A 377 -22.66 -0.66 -19.79
CA GLY A 377 -23.39 -1.88 -19.46
C GLY A 377 -22.61 -2.86 -18.58
N ARG A 378 -21.64 -2.35 -17.81
CA ARG A 378 -20.71 -3.13 -16.98
C ARG A 378 -21.02 -2.98 -15.49
N ILE A 379 -20.36 -3.80 -14.66
CA ILE A 379 -20.57 -3.84 -13.21
C ILE A 379 -19.52 -2.98 -12.50
N MET A 380 -19.97 -2.09 -11.60
CA MET A 380 -19.09 -1.33 -10.71
C MET A 380 -18.98 -2.01 -9.34
N SER A 381 -17.79 -2.44 -8.96
CA SER A 381 -17.44 -2.87 -7.60
C SER A 381 -16.57 -1.83 -6.91
N VAL A 382 -16.75 -1.69 -5.60
CA VAL A 382 -15.89 -0.85 -4.74
C VAL A 382 -15.39 -1.64 -3.55
N HIS A 383 -14.13 -1.41 -3.18
CA HIS A 383 -13.59 -1.91 -1.94
C HIS A 383 -14.17 -1.16 -0.73
N ILE A 384 -14.67 -1.91 0.26
CA ILE A 384 -14.90 -1.40 1.61
C ILE A 384 -13.93 -2.13 2.54
N GLU A 385 -13.06 -1.37 3.19
CA GLU A 385 -11.99 -1.92 4.03
C GLU A 385 -12.30 -1.73 5.51
N ASP A 386 -11.75 -2.59 6.37
CA ASP A 386 -12.06 -2.60 7.81
C ASP A 386 -11.84 -1.24 8.50
N PHE A 387 -10.81 -0.48 8.08
CA PHE A 387 -10.54 0.86 8.64
C PHE A 387 -11.64 1.89 8.31
N MET A 388 -12.53 1.61 7.36
CA MET A 388 -13.64 2.49 6.99
C MET A 388 -14.88 2.30 7.87
N LEU A 389 -15.06 1.10 8.44
CA LEU A 389 -16.33 0.67 9.04
C LEU A 389 -16.73 1.52 10.25
N ASP A 390 -15.74 1.93 11.04
CA ASP A 390 -15.90 2.78 12.23
C ASP A 390 -15.34 4.19 12.00
N SER A 391 -15.09 4.58 10.75
CA SER A 391 -14.58 5.92 10.44
C SER A 391 -15.63 7.01 10.67
N ASP A 392 -15.19 8.14 11.20
CA ASP A 392 -15.98 9.37 11.36
C ASP A 392 -15.06 10.55 11.02
N ALA A 393 -15.57 11.55 10.29
CA ALA A 393 -14.80 12.72 9.89
C ALA A 393 -14.22 13.51 11.07
N LYS A 394 -14.74 13.35 12.29
CA LYS A 394 -14.20 14.00 13.49
C LYS A 394 -12.86 13.43 13.95
N TYR A 395 -12.58 12.18 13.64
CA TYR A 395 -11.38 11.48 14.09
C TYR A 395 -10.37 11.30 12.94
N PRO A 396 -9.06 11.26 13.23
CA PRO A 396 -8.06 10.88 12.24
C PRO A 396 -8.36 9.50 11.65
N CYS A 397 -8.14 9.34 10.36
CA CYS A 397 -8.34 8.10 9.62
C CYS A 397 -7.25 7.95 8.54
N PRO A 398 -7.05 6.74 7.98
CA PRO A 398 -6.08 6.55 6.91
C PRO A 398 -6.27 7.55 5.77
N MET A 399 -5.17 8.14 5.32
CA MET A 399 -5.10 9.17 4.28
C MET A 399 -5.67 10.55 4.67
N GLU A 400 -6.17 10.72 5.91
CA GLU A 400 -6.95 11.90 6.29
C GLU A 400 -8.10 12.13 5.28
N ILE A 401 -8.80 11.04 4.92
CA ILE A 401 -9.97 11.03 4.05
C ILE A 401 -11.12 10.35 4.78
N PHE A 402 -12.27 11.01 4.90
CA PHE A 402 -13.46 10.36 5.40
C PHE A 402 -14.12 9.49 4.33
N TRP A 403 -14.01 8.17 4.50
CA TRP A 403 -14.54 7.17 3.57
C TRP A 403 -16.01 6.85 3.88
N ASP A 404 -16.93 7.67 3.38
CA ASP A 404 -18.37 7.55 3.64
C ASP A 404 -19.03 6.40 2.85
N TYR A 405 -18.61 5.16 3.16
CA TYR A 405 -19.11 3.96 2.50
C TYR A 405 -20.63 3.79 2.68
N LYS A 406 -21.19 4.30 3.78
CA LYS A 406 -22.64 4.27 4.04
C LYS A 406 -23.38 5.08 2.99
N ARG A 407 -22.86 6.27 2.66
CA ARG A 407 -23.38 7.08 1.56
C ARG A 407 -23.22 6.39 0.22
N TRP A 408 -22.10 5.71 -0.04
CA TRP A 408 -21.90 4.96 -1.30
C TRP A 408 -22.94 3.86 -1.50
N ILE A 409 -23.27 3.11 -0.43
CA ILE A 409 -24.33 2.09 -0.45
C ILE A 409 -25.70 2.73 -0.65
N GLN A 410 -26.02 3.80 0.08
CA GLN A 410 -27.32 4.48 0.01
C GLN A 410 -27.59 5.08 -1.37
N GLU A 411 -26.59 5.73 -1.97
CA GLU A 411 -26.66 6.30 -3.31
C GLU A 411 -26.49 5.24 -4.42
N LYS A 412 -26.19 3.99 -4.04
CA LYS A 412 -25.87 2.89 -4.97
C LYS A 412 -24.78 3.31 -5.95
N LEU A 413 -23.66 3.83 -5.45
CA LEU A 413 -22.51 4.18 -6.29
C LEU A 413 -21.77 2.95 -6.82
N ALA A 414 -21.98 1.78 -6.20
CA ALA A 414 -21.50 0.51 -6.70
C ALA A 414 -22.67 -0.47 -6.88
N ASP A 415 -22.51 -1.38 -7.82
CA ASP A 415 -23.38 -2.52 -8.07
C ASP A 415 -22.95 -3.72 -7.21
N GLU A 416 -21.73 -3.69 -6.68
CA GLU A 416 -21.10 -4.73 -5.88
C GLU A 416 -20.15 -4.12 -4.84
N VAL A 417 -19.91 -4.83 -3.73
CA VAL A 417 -18.86 -4.50 -2.76
C VAL A 417 -17.87 -5.64 -2.61
N THR A 418 -16.58 -5.31 -2.64
CA THR A 418 -15.50 -6.19 -2.16
C THR A 418 -15.10 -5.77 -0.74
N ALA A 419 -15.49 -6.55 0.25
CA ALA A 419 -15.08 -6.35 1.64
C ALA A 419 -13.67 -6.91 1.85
N LYS A 420 -12.71 -6.02 2.09
CA LYS A 420 -11.28 -6.37 2.20
C LYS A 420 -10.80 -6.28 3.65
N TYR A 421 -9.84 -7.15 3.98
CA TYR A 421 -9.18 -7.24 5.29
C TYR A 421 -10.02 -7.83 6.42
N ILE A 422 -11.13 -8.50 6.12
CA ILE A 422 -11.84 -9.30 7.13
C ILE A 422 -10.86 -10.33 7.69
N VAL A 423 -10.41 -10.06 8.91
CA VAL A 423 -9.34 -10.78 9.58
C VAL A 423 -9.73 -12.25 9.77
N THR A 424 -8.70 -13.09 9.92
CA THR A 424 -8.82 -14.55 9.91
C THR A 424 -9.59 -15.13 11.11
N ASP A 425 -10.02 -14.30 12.06
CA ASP A 425 -10.80 -14.64 13.25
C ASP A 425 -12.31 -14.42 13.10
N GLY A 426 -12.78 -13.82 11.99
CA GLY A 426 -14.21 -13.75 11.64
C GLY A 426 -14.72 -12.35 11.32
N PHE A 427 -16.05 -12.19 11.34
CA PHE A 427 -16.70 -10.90 11.12
C PHE A 427 -16.91 -10.15 12.44
N THR A 428 -16.48 -8.89 12.48
CA THR A 428 -16.82 -7.97 13.56
C THR A 428 -18.28 -7.49 13.46
N ASN A 429 -18.79 -6.87 14.53
CA ASN A 429 -20.11 -6.23 14.50
C ASN A 429 -20.23 -5.17 13.40
N ALA A 430 -19.14 -4.44 13.15
CA ALA A 430 -19.07 -3.42 12.11
C ALA A 430 -19.11 -4.06 10.71
N ASN A 431 -18.45 -5.20 10.50
CA ASN A 431 -18.57 -5.94 9.24
C ASN A 431 -20.02 -6.41 9.02
N PHE A 432 -20.67 -6.99 10.03
CA PHE A 432 -22.07 -7.40 9.91
C PHE A 432 -23.02 -6.23 9.65
N ALA A 433 -22.73 -5.04 10.19
CA ALA A 433 -23.51 -3.84 9.91
C ALA A 433 -23.40 -3.44 8.42
N MET A 434 -22.19 -3.44 7.87
CA MET A 434 -21.95 -3.21 6.44
C MET A 434 -22.68 -4.25 5.57
N LEU A 435 -22.54 -5.55 5.87
CA LEU A 435 -23.22 -6.63 5.12
C LEU A 435 -24.75 -6.45 5.12
N ARG A 436 -25.34 -6.09 6.28
CA ARG A 436 -26.78 -5.80 6.36
C ARG A 436 -27.19 -4.59 5.53
N SER A 437 -26.37 -3.53 5.52
CA SER A 437 -26.62 -2.34 4.69
C SER A 437 -26.58 -2.68 3.20
N CYS A 438 -25.57 -3.43 2.74
CA CYS A 438 -25.49 -3.89 1.35
C CYS A 438 -26.69 -4.76 0.97
N LYS A 439 -27.02 -5.75 1.81
CA LYS A 439 -28.19 -6.63 1.60
C LYS A 439 -29.50 -5.83 1.51
N ALA A 440 -29.69 -4.83 2.36
CA ALA A 440 -30.87 -3.96 2.34
C ALA A 440 -30.93 -3.10 1.07
N ALA A 441 -29.78 -2.71 0.51
CA ALA A 441 -29.68 -1.99 -0.75
C ALA A 441 -29.79 -2.89 -1.99
N GLY A 442 -29.73 -4.21 -1.82
CA GLY A 442 -29.67 -5.19 -2.91
C GLY A 442 -28.30 -5.26 -3.59
N ILE A 443 -27.24 -4.93 -2.85
CA ILE A 443 -25.85 -4.93 -3.35
C ILE A 443 -25.17 -6.22 -2.89
N PRO A 444 -24.73 -7.11 -3.80
CA PRO A 444 -23.94 -8.29 -3.46
C PRO A 444 -22.61 -7.91 -2.81
N VAL A 445 -22.15 -8.78 -1.90
CA VAL A 445 -20.86 -8.61 -1.23
C VAL A 445 -19.98 -9.81 -1.46
N ASN A 446 -18.75 -9.54 -1.86
CA ASN A 446 -17.65 -10.50 -1.94
C ASN A 446 -16.64 -10.19 -0.84
N VAL A 447 -15.91 -11.18 -0.35
CA VAL A 447 -14.89 -10.96 0.67
C VAL A 447 -13.52 -11.35 0.17
N CYS A 448 -12.50 -10.60 0.58
CA CYS A 448 -11.10 -10.79 0.19
C CYS A 448 -10.24 -11.02 1.45
N PRO A 449 -10.26 -12.23 2.05
CA PRO A 449 -9.83 -12.43 3.43
C PRO A 449 -8.40 -13.00 3.56
N PHE A 450 -7.56 -12.89 2.52
CA PHE A 450 -6.27 -13.61 2.45
C PHE A 450 -6.41 -15.11 2.75
N ILE A 451 -7.38 -15.76 2.09
CA ILE A 451 -7.74 -17.16 2.37
C ILE A 451 -6.55 -18.13 2.23
N HIS A 452 -5.52 -17.76 1.45
CA HIS A 452 -4.30 -18.55 1.27
C HIS A 452 -3.44 -18.68 2.54
N VAL A 453 -3.67 -17.87 3.58
CA VAL A 453 -3.00 -18.01 4.89
C VAL A 453 -3.91 -18.54 6.02
N MET A 454 -5.16 -18.92 5.72
CA MET A 454 -6.10 -19.41 6.73
C MET A 454 -5.92 -20.89 7.05
N ASP A 455 -5.96 -21.28 8.32
CA ASP A 455 -5.91 -22.70 8.68
C ASP A 455 -7.18 -23.48 8.29
N THR A 456 -8.34 -22.83 8.44
CA THR A 456 -9.68 -23.44 8.28
C THR A 456 -10.60 -22.63 7.35
N PRO A 457 -10.28 -22.51 6.05
CA PRO A 457 -11.06 -21.71 5.09
C PRO A 457 -12.51 -22.19 4.93
N GLN A 458 -12.81 -23.46 5.24
CA GLN A 458 -14.17 -24.02 5.15
C GLN A 458 -15.10 -23.50 6.26
N SER A 459 -14.57 -23.29 7.47
CA SER A 459 -15.37 -22.73 8.58
C SER A 459 -15.74 -21.28 8.26
N PHE A 460 -14.77 -20.52 7.75
CA PHE A 460 -14.99 -19.14 7.31
C PHE A 460 -15.98 -19.05 6.13
N SER A 461 -15.98 -20.05 5.23
CA SER A 461 -16.94 -20.11 4.13
C SER A 461 -18.37 -20.37 4.57
N ALA A 462 -18.58 -21.23 5.57
CA ALA A 462 -19.90 -21.43 6.15
C ALA A 462 -20.44 -20.14 6.77
N TRP A 463 -19.64 -19.46 7.60
CA TRP A 463 -20.03 -18.20 8.23
C TRP A 463 -20.29 -17.08 7.22
N SER A 464 -19.43 -16.93 6.22
CA SER A 464 -19.61 -15.94 5.16
C SER A 464 -20.93 -16.13 4.42
N ARG A 465 -21.31 -17.38 4.12
CA ARG A 465 -22.59 -17.67 3.48
C ARG A 465 -23.78 -17.30 4.36
N GLU A 466 -23.73 -17.67 5.63
CA GLU A 466 -24.77 -17.30 6.59
C GLU A 466 -24.91 -15.78 6.71
N ALA A 467 -23.80 -15.06 6.60
CA ALA A 467 -23.75 -13.60 6.59
C ALA A 467 -24.24 -12.97 5.27
N GLY A 468 -24.48 -13.77 4.21
CA GLY A 468 -24.98 -13.31 2.91
C GLY A 468 -23.90 -12.91 1.92
N VAL A 469 -22.65 -13.36 2.10
CA VAL A 469 -21.55 -13.17 1.14
C VAL A 469 -21.74 -14.11 -0.05
N GLU A 470 -21.50 -13.59 -1.27
CA GLU A 470 -21.66 -14.36 -2.51
C GLU A 470 -20.39 -15.08 -2.96
N ALA A 471 -19.25 -14.42 -2.83
CA ALA A 471 -17.97 -14.92 -3.33
C ALA A 471 -16.79 -14.68 -2.39
N PHE A 472 -15.76 -15.50 -2.58
CA PHE A 472 -14.43 -15.30 -2.04
C PHE A 472 -13.48 -14.85 -3.12
N ASN A 473 -12.72 -13.80 -2.84
CA ASN A 473 -11.60 -13.38 -3.66
C ASN A 473 -10.29 -13.89 -3.06
N ILE A 474 -9.55 -14.70 -3.83
CA ILE A 474 -8.17 -15.06 -3.54
C ILE A 474 -7.30 -13.88 -3.95
N TYR A 475 -6.77 -13.16 -2.97
CA TYR A 475 -5.89 -12.03 -3.23
C TYR A 475 -4.52 -12.52 -3.70
N GLU A 476 -4.07 -11.98 -4.85
CA GLU A 476 -2.82 -12.31 -5.55
C GLU A 476 -2.69 -13.81 -5.89
N ALA A 477 -3.03 -14.16 -7.12
CA ALA A 477 -2.97 -15.53 -7.63
C ALA A 477 -1.59 -16.19 -7.45
N ALA A 478 -0.51 -15.41 -7.59
CA ALA A 478 0.88 -15.79 -7.31
C ALA A 478 1.14 -16.32 -5.89
N THR A 479 0.25 -16.07 -4.92
CA THR A 479 0.31 -16.64 -3.55
C THR A 479 -0.09 -18.12 -3.51
N VAL A 480 -0.72 -18.61 -4.57
CA VAL A 480 -1.27 -19.97 -4.66
C VAL A 480 -0.63 -20.73 -5.81
N TRP A 481 -0.57 -20.11 -6.99
CA TRP A 481 -0.06 -20.71 -8.23
C TRP A 481 1.07 -19.85 -8.78
N GLN A 482 2.23 -20.43 -9.02
CA GLN A 482 3.37 -19.71 -9.58
C GLN A 482 3.82 -20.30 -10.90
N PRO A 483 4.29 -19.46 -11.85
CA PRO A 483 4.90 -19.95 -13.07
C PRO A 483 6.21 -20.68 -12.75
N GLU A 484 6.49 -21.76 -13.46
CA GLU A 484 7.85 -22.33 -13.48
C GLU A 484 8.82 -21.31 -14.08
N ALA A 485 10.07 -21.29 -13.59
CA ALA A 485 11.09 -20.37 -14.10
C ALA A 485 11.31 -20.56 -15.62
N ASP A 486 11.33 -21.82 -16.06
CA ASP A 486 11.47 -22.22 -17.46
C ASP A 486 10.18 -22.89 -17.96
N GLY A 487 9.86 -22.72 -19.25
CA GLY A 487 8.76 -23.45 -19.90
C GLY A 487 7.39 -22.76 -19.80
N ASP A 488 6.33 -23.54 -19.61
CA ASP A 488 4.93 -23.07 -19.58
C ASP A 488 4.13 -23.65 -18.40
N GLY A 489 4.81 -24.36 -17.48
CA GLY A 489 4.16 -25.01 -16.34
C GLY A 489 3.87 -24.03 -15.20
N PHE A 490 3.04 -24.52 -14.28
CA PHE A 490 2.67 -23.84 -13.05
C PHE A 490 2.72 -24.85 -11.92
N TYR A 491 3.10 -24.41 -10.73
CA TYR A 491 3.07 -25.23 -9.53
C TYR A 491 2.26 -24.56 -8.41
N GLU A 492 1.71 -25.37 -7.52
CA GLU A 492 0.99 -24.93 -6.33
C GLU A 492 1.98 -24.77 -5.18
N ILE A 493 2.03 -23.58 -4.55
CA ILE A 493 2.95 -23.33 -3.43
C ILE A 493 2.63 -24.24 -2.24
N ASN A 494 1.35 -24.45 -1.97
CA ASN A 494 0.88 -25.34 -0.92
C ASN A 494 -0.32 -26.16 -1.42
N PRO A 495 -0.08 -27.31 -2.08
CA PRO A 495 -1.15 -28.13 -2.67
C PRO A 495 -2.22 -28.54 -1.66
N SER A 496 -1.82 -28.85 -0.43
CA SER A 496 -2.74 -29.22 0.64
C SER A 496 -3.70 -28.08 1.00
N HIS A 497 -3.25 -26.84 0.87
CA HIS A 497 -4.05 -25.65 1.12
C HIS A 497 -4.91 -25.26 -0.08
N VAL A 498 -4.41 -25.43 -1.31
CA VAL A 498 -5.22 -25.27 -2.52
C VAL A 498 -6.42 -26.23 -2.50
N ASP A 499 -6.21 -27.47 -2.09
CA ASP A 499 -7.28 -28.44 -1.91
C ASP A 499 -8.33 -28.00 -0.88
N LYS A 500 -7.91 -27.30 0.19
CA LYS A 500 -8.84 -26.71 1.16
C LYS A 500 -9.66 -25.60 0.52
N ILE A 501 -9.04 -24.71 -0.26
CA ILE A 501 -9.70 -23.61 -0.97
C ILE A 501 -10.71 -24.16 -1.99
N ARG A 502 -10.35 -25.16 -2.80
CA ARG A 502 -11.27 -25.81 -3.77
C ARG A 502 -12.56 -26.31 -3.11
N ARG A 503 -12.47 -26.83 -1.87
CA ARG A 503 -13.63 -27.35 -1.13
C ARG A 503 -14.60 -26.26 -0.66
N VAL A 504 -14.23 -24.99 -0.68
CA VAL A 504 -15.13 -23.85 -0.37
C VAL A 504 -16.33 -23.77 -1.33
N LYS A 505 -16.19 -24.30 -2.55
CA LYS A 505 -17.27 -24.37 -3.53
C LYS A 505 -18.25 -25.53 -3.29
N LEU A 506 -17.78 -26.63 -2.69
CA LEU A 506 -18.53 -27.87 -2.49
C LEU A 506 -19.46 -27.85 -1.29
N LEU A 507 -19.09 -27.08 -0.27
CA LEU A 507 -19.99 -26.73 0.83
C LEU A 507 -21.00 -25.73 0.31
#